data_AF-A0A4V3WC27-F1
#
_entry.id   AF-A0A4V3WC27-F1
#
_cell.length_a   1.000
_cell.length_b   1.000
_cell.length_c   1.000
_cell.angle_alpha   90.00
_cell.angle_beta   90.00
_cell.angle_gamma   90.00
#
_symmetry.space_group_name_H-M   'P 1'
#
loop_
_entity.id
_entity.type
_entity.pdbx_description
1 polymer ?
#
loop_
_entity_poly.entity_id
_entity_poly.type
_entity_poly.pdbx_seq_one_letter_code
_entity_poly.pdbx_strand_id
1 'polypeptide(L)'
;MRIPFALLLLASLPFAAPAHAGAETLTCPDLAQAKQVATCPALEELRYTYSGYCGDNARLYGRDTEVCASFESYRAFKNIALWESADGRFSGYLSCEEDAGEAAKARATRLSVSRRGSITLVKCEYEGGIQLAHRTHASCAVAEEDCATGECRARCE
;
A
#
# COMPACT_ATOMS: atom_id res chain seq x y z
N MET A 1 -63.06 -22.30 40.15
CA MET A 1 -61.84 -21.50 39.87
C MET A 1 -61.19 -22.11 38.63
N ARG A 2 -61.65 -21.78 37.40
CA ARG A 2 -61.14 -20.77 36.43
C ARG A 2 -59.64 -20.95 36.04
N ILE A 3 -59.48 -21.51 34.83
CA ILE A 3 -58.34 -21.74 33.87
C ILE A 3 -57.69 -20.38 33.45
N PRO A 4 -56.48 -20.21 32.81
CA PRO A 4 -55.61 -21.10 31.97
C PRO A 4 -54.08 -21.07 32.28
N PHE A 5 -53.26 -22.08 31.90
CA PHE A 5 -52.74 -22.42 30.57
C PHE A 5 -52.04 -21.25 29.84
N ALA A 6 -50.83 -20.87 30.30
CA ALA A 6 -49.98 -19.89 29.61
C ALA A 6 -49.04 -20.63 28.64
N LEU A 7 -49.36 -20.55 27.35
CA LEU A 7 -48.50 -20.94 26.24
C LEU A 7 -47.21 -20.09 26.24
N LEU A 8 -46.06 -20.76 26.40
CA LEU A 8 -44.74 -20.22 26.08
C LEU A 8 -44.52 -20.32 24.56
N LEU A 9 -44.88 -19.26 23.83
CA LEU A 9 -44.47 -19.05 22.45
C LEU A 9 -42.99 -18.64 22.42
N LEU A 10 -42.10 -19.61 22.21
CA LEU A 10 -40.71 -19.38 21.85
C LEU A 10 -40.65 -18.79 20.43
N ALA A 11 -40.45 -17.48 20.35
CA ALA A 11 -40.19 -16.77 19.11
C ALA A 11 -38.83 -17.22 18.53
N SER A 12 -38.86 -17.94 17.42
CA SER A 12 -37.69 -18.28 16.61
C SER A 12 -37.15 -17.04 15.92
N LEU A 13 -36.11 -16.43 16.51
CA LEU A 13 -35.28 -15.43 15.84
C LEU A 13 -34.52 -16.11 14.69
N PRO A 14 -34.64 -15.65 13.43
CA PRO A 14 -33.82 -16.17 12.34
C PRO A 14 -32.36 -15.79 12.60
N PHE A 15 -31.53 -16.81 12.75
CA PHE A 15 -30.07 -16.67 12.84
C PHE A 15 -29.58 -16.13 11.49
N ALA A 16 -29.31 -14.83 11.41
CA ALA A 16 -28.67 -14.24 10.25
C ALA A 16 -27.25 -14.82 10.14
N ALA A 17 -27.06 -15.74 9.19
CA ALA A 17 -25.75 -16.28 8.89
C ALA A 17 -24.84 -15.12 8.42
N PRO A 18 -23.59 -15.03 8.92
CA PRO A 18 -22.65 -14.02 8.43
C PRO A 18 -22.40 -14.29 6.93
N ALA A 19 -22.63 -13.26 6.12
CA ALA A 19 -22.22 -13.26 4.72
C ALA A 19 -20.71 -13.56 4.70
N HIS A 20 -20.32 -14.71 4.15
CA HIS A 20 -18.93 -14.96 3.84
C HIS A 20 -18.51 -13.91 2.82
N ALA A 21 -17.66 -12.98 3.22
CA ALA A 21 -16.96 -12.11 2.30
C ALA A 21 -16.25 -13.02 1.29
N GLY A 22 -16.66 -12.96 0.02
CA GLY A 22 -16.04 -13.77 -1.02
C GLY A 22 -14.58 -13.38 -1.18
N ALA A 23 -13.73 -14.35 -1.53
CA ALA A 23 -12.33 -14.10 -1.80
C ALA A 23 -12.20 -13.01 -2.88
N GLU A 24 -11.57 -11.90 -2.52
CA GLU A 24 -11.37 -10.77 -3.39
C GLU A 24 -10.15 -11.00 -4.28
N THR A 25 -10.26 -10.67 -5.57
CA THR A 25 -9.12 -10.71 -6.49
C THR A 25 -8.56 -9.31 -6.66
N LEU A 26 -7.26 -9.15 -6.42
CA LEU A 26 -6.50 -7.93 -6.60
C LEU A 26 -5.59 -8.04 -7.82
N THR A 27 -5.49 -6.97 -8.58
CA THR A 27 -4.60 -6.82 -9.73
C THR A 27 -3.74 -5.57 -9.55
N CYS A 28 -2.63 -5.48 -10.28
CA CYS A 28 -1.82 -4.27 -10.25
C CYS A 28 -2.54 -3.12 -10.97
N PRO A 29 -2.68 -1.94 -10.34
CA PRO A 29 -3.36 -0.81 -10.97
C PRO A 29 -2.55 -0.26 -12.14
N ASP A 30 -3.25 0.39 -13.07
CA ASP A 30 -2.65 1.16 -14.16
C ASP A 30 -2.08 2.48 -13.63
N LEU A 31 -0.77 2.70 -13.82
CA LEU A 31 -0.10 3.94 -13.40
C LEU A 31 -0.59 5.16 -14.19
N ALA A 32 -1.15 4.99 -15.38
CA ALA A 32 -1.74 6.09 -16.13
C ALA A 32 -2.93 6.74 -15.40
N GLN A 33 -3.54 6.02 -14.46
CA GLN A 33 -4.66 6.51 -13.64
C GLN A 33 -4.24 6.82 -12.19
N ALA A 34 -2.98 6.56 -11.82
CA ALA A 34 -2.47 6.89 -10.51
C ALA A 34 -2.36 8.41 -10.35
N LYS A 35 -2.54 8.88 -9.12
CA LYS A 35 -2.53 10.31 -8.81
C LYS A 35 -1.53 10.59 -7.71
N GLN A 36 -0.74 11.64 -7.90
CA GLN A 36 0.04 12.23 -6.84
C GLN A 36 -0.92 12.90 -5.84
N VAL A 37 -0.93 12.43 -4.59
CA VAL A 37 -1.81 12.95 -3.53
C VAL A 37 -1.06 13.83 -2.52
N ALA A 38 0.27 13.73 -2.47
CA ALA A 38 1.12 14.62 -1.68
C ALA A 38 2.05 15.42 -2.60
N THR A 39 2.30 16.68 -2.27
CA THR A 39 3.23 17.53 -3.02
C THR A 39 4.67 17.06 -2.86
N CYS A 40 5.47 17.23 -3.91
CA CYS A 40 6.91 17.02 -3.81
C CYS A 40 7.53 18.04 -2.84
N PRO A 41 8.45 17.61 -1.95
CA PRO A 41 9.15 18.53 -1.06
C PRO A 41 9.89 19.61 -1.84
N ALA A 42 9.88 20.84 -1.33
CA ALA A 42 10.69 21.90 -1.91
C ALA A 42 12.18 21.68 -1.60
N LEU A 43 13.07 22.24 -2.43
CA LEU A 43 14.51 22.04 -2.26
C LEU A 43 15.01 22.60 -0.93
N GLU A 44 14.50 23.76 -0.52
CA GLU A 44 14.81 24.38 0.77
C GLU A 44 14.33 23.54 1.96
N GLU A 45 13.18 22.87 1.83
CA GLU A 45 12.65 21.96 2.84
C GLU A 45 13.56 20.74 2.98
N LEU A 46 14.00 20.16 1.85
CA LEU A 46 14.96 19.06 1.85
C LEU A 46 16.28 19.48 2.51
N ARG A 47 16.79 20.68 2.21
CA ARG A 47 18.03 21.19 2.85
C ARG A 47 17.87 21.38 4.34
N TYR A 48 16.73 21.95 4.77
CA TYR A 48 16.43 22.15 6.18
C TYR A 48 16.33 20.81 6.91
N THR A 49 15.58 19.87 6.35
CA THR A 49 15.36 18.55 6.96
C THR A 49 16.61 17.65 6.91
N TYR A 50 17.52 17.84 5.95
CA TYR A 50 18.83 17.16 5.95
C TYR A 50 19.62 17.45 7.22
N SER A 51 19.65 18.71 7.67
CA SER A 51 20.37 19.09 8.90
C SER A 51 19.77 18.43 10.15
N GLY A 52 18.44 18.32 10.22
CA GLY A 52 17.74 17.69 11.34
C GLY A 52 17.79 16.15 11.28
N TYR A 53 17.67 15.58 10.08
CA TYR A 53 17.78 14.15 9.88
C TYR A 53 19.23 13.75 10.11
N CYS A 54 20.21 14.23 9.34
CA CYS A 54 21.61 13.77 9.36
C CYS A 54 22.56 14.51 10.32
N GLY A 55 22.10 15.49 11.10
CA GLY A 55 22.95 16.24 12.03
C GLY A 55 23.46 15.44 13.25
N ASP A 56 24.35 16.06 14.02
CA ASP A 56 25.12 15.39 15.09
C ASP A 56 24.27 14.72 16.18
N ASN A 57 23.10 15.28 16.50
CA ASN A 57 22.16 14.73 17.49
C ASN A 57 21.39 13.49 16.98
N ALA A 58 21.49 13.14 15.70
CA ALA A 58 20.79 12.00 15.11
C ALA A 58 21.55 10.66 15.25
N ARG A 59 22.82 10.69 15.69
CA ARG A 59 23.70 9.50 15.85
C ARG A 59 23.24 8.50 16.91
N LEU A 60 22.22 8.83 17.70
CA LEU A 60 21.71 7.97 18.79
C LEU A 60 20.90 6.76 18.31
N TYR A 61 20.40 6.74 17.07
CA TYR A 61 19.51 5.68 16.58
C TYR A 61 19.99 5.04 15.29
N GLY A 62 21.28 4.68 15.22
CA GLY A 62 21.89 3.80 14.20
C GLY A 62 21.18 3.80 12.85
N ARG A 63 21.40 4.84 12.03
CA ARG A 63 20.76 4.95 10.72
C ARG A 63 21.74 4.71 9.57
N ASP A 64 21.17 4.36 8.43
CA ASP A 64 21.82 4.20 7.12
C ASP A 64 22.88 5.27 6.89
N THR A 65 24.14 4.88 7.03
CA THR A 65 25.30 5.74 6.77
C THR A 65 25.31 6.25 5.34
N GLU A 66 24.67 5.52 4.42
CA GLU A 66 24.58 5.86 3.00
C GLU A 66 23.65 7.05 2.73
N VAL A 67 22.46 7.07 3.35
CA VAL A 67 21.50 8.19 3.19
C VAL A 67 22.08 9.50 3.70
N CYS A 68 22.90 9.44 4.75
CA CYS A 68 23.53 10.61 5.36
C CYS A 68 24.96 10.89 4.89
N ALA A 69 25.43 10.22 3.83
CA ALA A 69 26.77 10.45 3.27
C ALA A 69 26.88 11.82 2.56
N SER A 70 25.78 12.29 1.98
CA SER A 70 25.70 13.57 1.28
C SER A 70 24.27 14.11 1.26
N PHE A 71 24.11 15.39 0.93
CA PHE A 71 22.77 15.95 0.72
C PHE A 71 22.07 15.31 -0.49
N GLU A 72 22.82 14.93 -1.51
CA GLU A 72 22.34 14.28 -2.72
C GLU A 72 21.78 12.88 -2.43
N SER A 73 22.49 12.09 -1.61
CA SER A 73 22.00 10.77 -1.14
C SER A 73 20.72 10.91 -0.32
N TYR A 74 20.67 11.91 0.57
CA TYR A 74 19.47 12.21 1.35
C TYR A 74 18.31 12.65 0.46
N ARG A 75 18.58 13.53 -0.50
CA ARG A 75 17.59 14.02 -1.47
C ARG A 75 17.05 12.88 -2.30
N ALA A 76 17.88 12.00 -2.85
CA ALA A 76 17.41 10.82 -3.60
C ALA A 76 16.47 9.94 -2.76
N PHE A 77 16.71 9.84 -1.44
CA PHE A 77 15.88 9.05 -0.54
C PHE A 77 14.59 9.76 -0.08
N LYS A 78 14.63 11.10 0.10
CA LYS A 78 13.53 11.88 0.69
C LYS A 78 12.72 12.70 -0.30
N ASN A 79 13.23 12.93 -1.50
CA ASN A 79 12.53 13.64 -2.57
C ASN A 79 11.52 12.70 -3.25
N ILE A 80 10.54 12.28 -2.46
CA ILE A 80 9.49 11.36 -2.85
C ILE A 80 8.13 11.94 -2.47
N ALA A 81 7.12 11.62 -3.25
CA ALA A 81 5.73 11.98 -2.98
C ALA A 81 4.85 10.74 -2.91
N LEU A 82 3.77 10.81 -2.15
CA LEU A 82 2.76 9.76 -2.10
C LEU A 82 1.90 9.80 -3.36
N TRP A 83 1.76 8.64 -3.99
CA TRP A 83 0.88 8.38 -5.10
C TRP A 83 -0.11 7.27 -4.74
N GLU A 84 -1.31 7.36 -5.30
CA GLU A 84 -2.38 6.40 -5.08
C GLU A 84 -2.99 5.94 -6.41
N SER A 85 -3.44 4.68 -6.47
CA SER A 85 -4.26 4.19 -7.57
C SER A 85 -5.58 4.95 -7.67
N ALA A 86 -6.24 4.89 -8.82
CA ALA A 86 -7.49 5.61 -9.06
C ALA A 86 -8.60 5.29 -8.04
N ASP A 87 -8.61 4.06 -7.52
CA ASP A 87 -9.54 3.57 -6.50
C ASP A 87 -9.02 3.74 -5.05
N GLY A 88 -7.83 4.31 -4.86
CA GLY A 88 -7.20 4.55 -3.56
C GLY A 88 -6.72 3.30 -2.83
N ARG A 89 -6.77 2.13 -3.46
CA ARG A 89 -6.46 0.84 -2.79
C ARG A 89 -4.97 0.55 -2.68
N PHE A 90 -4.22 1.02 -3.66
CA PHE A 90 -2.76 0.87 -3.73
C PHE A 90 -2.13 2.24 -3.57
N SER A 91 -1.05 2.30 -2.81
CA SER A 91 -0.28 3.52 -2.66
C SER A 91 1.20 3.23 -2.55
N GLY A 92 2.01 4.22 -2.92
CA GLY A 92 3.46 4.11 -2.92
C GLY A 92 4.13 5.47 -2.98
N TYR A 93 5.40 5.49 -2.63
CA TYR A 93 6.20 6.69 -2.72
C TYR A 93 7.03 6.64 -3.99
N LEU A 94 6.83 7.62 -4.86
CA LEU A 94 7.56 7.75 -6.11
C LEU A 94 8.53 8.93 -6.01
N SER A 95 9.67 8.81 -6.67
CA SER A 95 10.64 9.91 -6.79
C SER A 95 10.00 11.11 -7.47
N CYS A 96 10.26 12.28 -6.91
CA CYS A 96 9.88 13.58 -7.46
C CYS A 96 10.84 14.08 -8.54
N GLU A 97 11.87 13.31 -8.87
CA GLU A 97 12.79 13.57 -9.99
C GLU A 97 12.39 12.84 -11.25
N GLU A 98 11.56 11.80 -11.14
CA GLU A 98 11.00 11.08 -12.27
C GLU A 98 9.94 11.93 -12.98
N ASP A 99 9.89 11.84 -14.30
CA ASP A 99 8.84 12.49 -15.07
C ASP A 99 7.51 11.77 -14.81
N ALA A 100 6.49 12.52 -14.39
CA ALA A 100 5.16 11.98 -14.11
C ALA A 100 4.52 11.33 -15.35
N GLY A 101 4.80 11.85 -16.54
CA GLY A 101 4.33 11.29 -17.80
C GLY A 101 5.01 9.96 -18.15
N GLU A 102 6.26 9.77 -17.75
CA GLU A 102 6.99 8.52 -17.93
C GLU A 102 6.60 7.47 -16.89
N ALA A 103 6.45 7.87 -15.62
CA ALA A 103 5.89 7.02 -14.57
C ALA A 103 4.50 6.48 -14.93
N ALA A 104 3.66 7.31 -15.56
CA ALA A 104 2.33 6.93 -16.04
C ALA A 104 2.33 5.85 -17.13
N LYS A 105 3.46 5.66 -17.85
CA LYS A 105 3.60 4.65 -18.91
C LYS A 105 4.18 3.33 -18.41
N ALA A 106 4.78 3.32 -17.22
CA ALA A 106 5.48 2.17 -16.68
C ALA A 106 4.51 1.01 -16.46
N ARG A 107 4.87 -0.17 -16.97
CA ARG A 107 4.04 -1.37 -16.86
C ARG A 107 4.38 -2.15 -15.59
N ALA A 108 3.38 -2.80 -15.02
CA ALA A 108 3.61 -3.76 -13.95
C ALA A 108 4.44 -4.92 -14.51
N THR A 109 5.42 -5.36 -13.72
CA THR A 109 6.33 -6.47 -14.07
C THR A 109 6.16 -7.64 -13.11
N ARG A 110 5.83 -7.38 -11.84
CA ARG A 110 5.66 -8.42 -10.82
C ARG A 110 4.65 -8.04 -9.74
N LEU A 111 3.88 -9.02 -9.28
CA LEU A 111 3.08 -8.96 -8.06
C LEU A 111 3.66 -9.87 -6.99
N SER A 112 3.76 -9.39 -5.74
CA SER A 112 4.21 -10.18 -4.60
C SER A 112 3.33 -9.96 -3.38
N VAL A 113 3.29 -10.96 -2.49
CA VAL A 113 2.62 -10.83 -1.19
C VAL A 113 3.62 -11.06 -0.07
N SER A 114 3.59 -10.20 0.93
CA SER A 114 4.40 -10.32 2.15
C SER A 114 3.55 -10.02 3.38
N ARG A 115 3.95 -10.52 4.55
CA ARG A 115 3.25 -10.27 5.81
C ARG A 115 4.21 -9.73 6.86
N ARG A 116 3.80 -8.66 7.55
CA ARG A 116 4.52 -8.07 8.68
C ARG A 116 3.55 -7.89 9.85
N GLY A 117 3.65 -8.78 10.82
CA GLY A 117 2.69 -8.84 11.93
C GLY A 117 1.28 -9.17 11.43
N SER A 118 0.30 -8.32 11.76
CA SER A 118 -1.10 -8.47 11.34
C SER A 118 -1.41 -7.86 9.98
N ILE A 119 -0.43 -7.24 9.31
CA ILE A 119 -0.62 -6.57 8.02
C ILE A 119 -0.03 -7.44 6.90
N THR A 120 -0.85 -7.69 5.90
CA THR A 120 -0.46 -8.23 4.60
C THR A 120 -0.23 -7.08 3.62
N LEU A 121 0.90 -7.09 2.92
CA LEU A 121 1.19 -6.22 1.78
C LEU A 121 1.08 -7.02 0.49
N VAL A 122 0.20 -6.59 -0.40
CA VAL A 122 0.22 -6.98 -1.82
C VAL A 122 0.94 -5.88 -2.57
N LYS A 123 2.09 -6.19 -3.15
CA LYS A 123 2.99 -5.21 -3.78
C LYS A 123 3.07 -5.46 -5.27
N CYS A 124 2.89 -4.39 -6.03
CA CYS A 124 3.09 -4.33 -7.46
C CYS A 124 4.39 -3.60 -7.76
N GLU A 125 5.26 -4.25 -8.52
CA GLU A 125 6.52 -3.70 -9.03
C GLU A 125 6.34 -3.36 -10.50
N TYR A 126 6.83 -2.20 -10.90
CA TYR A 126 6.71 -1.68 -12.25
C TYR A 126 8.11 -1.42 -12.83
N GLU A 127 8.16 -1.22 -14.14
CA GLU A 127 9.34 -0.69 -14.82
C GLU A 127 9.85 0.59 -14.13
N GLY A 128 11.17 0.82 -14.19
CA GLY A 128 11.79 1.95 -13.47
C GLY A 128 11.84 1.78 -11.96
N GLY A 129 11.48 0.61 -11.42
CA GLY A 129 11.56 0.33 -9.99
C GLY A 129 10.44 0.97 -9.16
N ILE A 130 9.40 1.51 -9.80
CA ILE A 130 8.21 2.04 -9.14
C ILE A 130 7.48 0.91 -8.40
N GLN A 131 6.99 1.20 -7.20
CA GLN A 131 6.26 0.23 -6.38
C GLN A 131 5.00 0.86 -5.79
N LEU A 132 3.87 0.19 -5.98
CA LEU A 132 2.63 0.48 -5.26
C LEU A 132 2.23 -0.73 -4.41
N ALA A 133 1.66 -0.50 -3.24
CA ALA A 133 1.25 -1.56 -2.34
C ALA A 133 -0.17 -1.35 -1.79
N HIS A 134 -0.92 -2.44 -1.75
CA HIS A 134 -2.16 -2.56 -1.00
C HIS A 134 -1.85 -3.15 0.38
N ARG A 135 -2.32 -2.49 1.44
CA ARG A 135 -2.16 -2.94 2.83
C ARG A 135 -3.50 -3.39 3.37
N THR A 136 -3.55 -4.60 3.92
CA THR A 136 -4.78 -5.18 4.45
C THR A 136 -4.50 -6.09 5.65
N HIS A 137 -5.53 -6.31 6.48
CA HIS A 137 -5.51 -7.34 7.52
C HIS A 137 -5.93 -8.73 6.99
N ALA A 138 -6.54 -8.77 5.79
CA ALA A 138 -6.92 -9.99 5.09
C ALA A 138 -5.70 -10.91 4.85
N SER A 139 -5.97 -12.20 4.73
CA SER A 139 -4.95 -13.15 4.26
C SER A 139 -4.90 -13.06 2.75
N CYS A 140 -3.72 -12.84 2.15
CA CYS A 140 -3.59 -12.82 0.69
C CYS A 140 -2.55 -13.82 0.22
N ALA A 141 -2.76 -14.37 -0.98
CA ALA A 141 -1.81 -15.22 -1.68
C ALA A 141 -1.66 -14.79 -3.13
N VAL A 142 -0.45 -14.94 -3.68
CA VAL A 142 -0.19 -14.73 -5.11
C VAL A 142 -0.90 -15.83 -5.90
N ALA A 143 -1.74 -15.45 -6.84
CA ALA A 143 -2.39 -16.36 -7.80
C ALA A 143 -1.68 -16.34 -9.16
N GLU A 144 -1.12 -15.19 -9.54
CA GLU A 144 -0.25 -15.01 -10.70
C GLU A 144 0.79 -13.94 -10.37
N GLU A 145 2.08 -14.28 -10.47
CA GLU A 145 3.19 -13.38 -10.10
C GLU A 145 3.61 -12.49 -11.27
N ASP A 146 3.74 -13.06 -12.45
CA ASP A 146 4.34 -12.41 -13.62
C ASP A 146 3.31 -11.50 -14.30
N CYS A 147 3.59 -10.20 -14.31
CA CYS A 147 2.74 -9.20 -14.97
C CYS A 147 3.23 -8.90 -16.41
N ALA A 148 4.43 -9.36 -16.81
CA ALA A 148 4.98 -9.07 -18.13
C ALA A 148 4.27 -9.87 -19.23
N THR A 149 3.76 -11.07 -18.91
CA THR A 149 3.01 -11.92 -19.85
C THR A 149 1.51 -11.70 -19.84
N GLY A 150 0.98 -10.87 -18.94
CA GLY A 150 -0.45 -10.65 -18.76
C GLY A 150 -0.80 -10.03 -17.42
N GLU A 151 -2.05 -10.17 -16.99
CA GLU A 151 -2.50 -9.62 -15.72
C GLU A 151 -2.12 -10.54 -14.54
N CYS A 152 -1.22 -10.06 -13.69
CA CYS A 152 -0.87 -10.68 -12.41
C CYS A 152 -1.96 -10.44 -11.35
N ARG A 153 -2.09 -11.38 -10.41
CA ARG A 153 -3.23 -11.44 -9.48
C ARG A 153 -2.83 -11.92 -8.09
N ALA A 154 -3.46 -11.34 -7.07
CA ALA A 154 -3.53 -11.90 -5.72
C ALA A 154 -4.98 -12.23 -5.36
N ARG A 155 -5.18 -13.20 -4.48
CA ARG A 155 -6.47 -13.49 -3.85
C ARG A 155 -6.39 -13.18 -2.37
N CYS A 156 -7.38 -12.47 -1.85
CA CYS A 156 -7.47 -12.08 -0.45
C CYS A 156 -8.77 -12.57 0.20
N GLU A 157 -8.69 -13.01 1.46
CA GLU A 157 -9.78 -13.54 2.28
C GLU A 157 -9.94 -12.77 3.60
#